data_AF-A0A7X7FDM5-F1
#
_entry.id   AF-A0A7X7FDM5-F1
#
_cell.length_a   1.000
_cell.length_b   1.000
_cell.length_c   1.000
_cell.angle_alpha   90.00
_cell.angle_beta   90.00
_cell.angle_gamma   90.00
#
_symmetry.space_group_name_H-M   'P 1'
#
loop_
_entity.id
_entity.type
_entity.pdbx_description
1 polymer ?
#
loop_
_entity_poly.entity_id
_entity_poly.type
_entity_poly.pdbx_seq_one_letter_code
_entity_poly.pdbx_strand_id
1 'polypeptide(L)'
;MQRIVAPKTEYLREPIGLGEALPRLSWKMDDARRGARQTAFQVVAASRPELLAAAPDLWDTGRVVGGDGTGIPWGGAALTSRRRVFWRVRVWDAGNHLSDWSETASFEMGLLETGDWQARWIGRKA
;
A
#
# COMPACT_ATOMS: atom_id res chain seq x y z
N MET A 1 -2.16 10.63 -21.19
CA MET A 1 -3.27 10.17 -20.32
C MET A 1 -2.70 9.99 -18.94
N GLN A 2 -3.41 10.41 -17.89
CA GLN A 2 -2.95 10.28 -16.50
C GLN A 2 -2.82 8.80 -16.14
N ARG A 3 -1.66 8.36 -15.64
CA ARG A 3 -1.44 7.00 -15.14
C ARG A 3 -0.85 7.02 -13.74
N ILE A 4 -1.21 6.04 -12.91
CA ILE A 4 -0.55 5.83 -11.63
C ILE A 4 0.51 4.74 -11.77
N VAL A 5 1.72 5.05 -11.35
CA VAL A 5 2.92 4.24 -11.59
C VAL A 5 3.75 4.08 -10.32
N ALA A 6 4.58 3.03 -10.33
CA ALA A 6 5.53 2.73 -9.25
C ALA A 6 4.91 2.76 -7.84
N PRO A 7 3.79 2.04 -7.59
CA PRO A 7 3.29 1.84 -6.23
C PRO A 7 4.35 1.16 -5.38
N LYS A 8 4.49 1.64 -4.14
CA LYS A 8 5.52 1.23 -3.18
C LYS A 8 4.95 1.21 -1.77
N THR A 9 5.47 0.30 -0.96
CA THR A 9 5.24 0.25 0.48
C THR A 9 6.57 0.44 1.18
N GLU A 10 6.64 1.35 2.15
CA GLU A 10 7.89 1.70 2.82
C GLU A 10 9.04 2.02 1.85
N TYR A 11 8.71 2.74 0.77
CA TYR A 11 9.63 3.14 -0.31
C TYR A 11 10.23 2.00 -1.15
N LEU A 12 9.83 0.76 -0.87
CA LEU A 12 10.25 -0.47 -1.52
C LEU A 12 9.18 -1.00 -2.49
N ARG A 13 9.60 -1.76 -3.50
CA ARG A 13 8.69 -2.53 -4.36
C ARG A 13 8.48 -3.89 -3.72
N GLU A 14 7.22 -4.24 -3.49
CA GLU A 14 6.80 -5.56 -2.97
C GLU A 14 7.64 -6.09 -1.80
N PRO A 15 7.84 -5.28 -0.73
CA PRO A 15 8.68 -5.71 0.39
C PRO A 15 8.07 -6.90 1.13
N ILE A 16 8.95 -7.78 1.60
CA ILE A 16 8.61 -8.94 2.44
C ILE A 16 9.29 -8.76 3.80
N GLY A 17 8.55 -9.02 4.87
CA GLY A 17 9.07 -8.97 6.24
C GLY A 17 9.04 -7.59 6.88
N LEU A 18 8.06 -6.74 6.54
CA LEU A 18 7.91 -5.43 7.16
C LEU A 18 7.60 -5.56 8.67
N GLY A 19 8.36 -4.84 9.49
CA GLY A 19 8.13 -4.74 10.95
C GLY A 19 7.38 -3.47 11.39
N GLU A 20 7.11 -2.55 10.45
CA GLU A 20 6.34 -1.33 10.71
C GLU A 20 4.85 -1.67 10.76
N ALA A 21 4.17 -1.39 11.87
CA ALA A 21 2.76 -1.74 12.07
C ALA A 21 1.82 -0.86 11.23
N LEU A 22 2.26 0.35 10.88
CA LEU A 22 1.52 1.30 10.04
C LEU A 22 2.33 1.60 8.76
N PRO A 23 2.53 0.62 7.87
CA PRO A 23 3.37 0.80 6.71
C PRO A 23 2.82 1.89 5.80
N ARG A 24 3.71 2.69 5.24
CA ARG A 24 3.41 3.84 4.40
C ARG A 24 3.33 3.44 2.94
N LEU A 25 2.24 3.85 2.28
CA LEU A 25 2.00 3.64 0.86
C LEU A 25 2.41 4.89 0.08
N SER A 26 3.06 4.69 -1.06
CA SER A 26 3.45 5.76 -1.96
C SER A 26 3.22 5.36 -3.41
N TRP A 27 2.88 6.32 -4.26
CA TRP A 27 2.72 6.15 -5.70
C TRP A 27 3.19 7.39 -6.44
N LYS A 28 3.31 7.28 -7.76
CA LYS A 28 3.59 8.43 -8.62
C LYS A 28 2.49 8.60 -9.64
N MET A 29 2.15 9.85 -9.92
CA MET A 29 1.30 10.21 -11.04
C MET A 29 2.18 10.54 -12.24
N ASP A 30 1.99 9.82 -13.33
CA ASP A 30 2.65 10.06 -14.62
C ASP A 30 1.67 10.80 -15.54
N ASP A 31 1.94 12.08 -15.76
CA ASP A 31 1.12 12.95 -16.60
C ASP A 31 1.99 14.06 -17.21
N ALA A 32 2.07 14.08 -18.54
CA ALA A 32 2.88 15.04 -19.28
C ALA A 32 2.26 16.45 -19.36
N ARG A 33 1.01 16.64 -18.95
CA ARG A 33 0.34 17.95 -19.00
C ARG A 33 0.99 18.90 -17.99
N ARG A 34 1.31 20.12 -18.41
CA ARG A 34 1.83 21.16 -17.51
C ARG A 34 0.80 21.47 -16.42
N GLY A 35 1.25 21.45 -15.16
CA GLY A 35 0.38 21.69 -14.01
C GLY A 35 -0.51 20.51 -13.63
N ALA A 36 -0.30 19.32 -14.22
CA ALA A 36 -0.95 18.10 -13.77
C ALA A 36 -0.63 17.87 -12.29
N ARG A 37 -1.67 17.66 -11.51
CA ARG A 37 -1.58 17.28 -10.10
C ARG A 37 -2.77 16.41 -9.72
N GLN A 38 -2.58 15.54 -8.74
CA GLN A 38 -3.70 14.90 -8.07
C GLN A 38 -4.37 15.87 -7.08
N THR A 39 -5.67 15.68 -6.86
CA THR A 39 -6.49 16.46 -5.91
C THR A 39 -7.17 15.57 -4.88
N ALA A 40 -7.31 14.28 -5.17
CA ALA A 40 -7.83 13.27 -4.25
C ALA A 40 -7.30 11.90 -4.66
N PHE A 41 -7.35 10.93 -3.74
CA PHE A 41 -7.01 9.54 -4.01
C PHE A 41 -8.02 8.58 -3.39
N GLN A 42 -7.97 7.33 -3.85
CA GLN A 42 -8.60 6.19 -3.20
C GLN A 42 -7.64 5.01 -3.21
N VAL A 43 -7.34 4.48 -2.04
CA VAL A 43 -6.62 3.21 -1.87
C VAL A 43 -7.62 2.13 -1.52
N VAL A 44 -7.48 0.99 -2.18
CA VAL A 44 -8.12 -0.26 -1.75
C VAL A 44 -7.06 -1.31 -1.48
N ALA A 45 -7.26 -2.10 -0.43
CA ALA A 45 -6.37 -3.18 -0.04
C ALA A 45 -7.15 -4.43 0.40
N ALA A 46 -6.57 -5.58 0.12
CA ALA A 46 -7.22 -6.86 0.37
C ALA A 46 -6.21 -7.97 0.71
N SER A 47 -6.69 -9.02 1.38
CA SER A 47 -5.90 -10.20 1.76
C SER A 47 -5.61 -11.12 0.57
N ARG A 48 -6.37 -10.97 -0.52
CA ARG A 48 -6.24 -11.68 -1.78
C ARG A 48 -6.44 -10.72 -2.95
N PRO A 49 -5.76 -10.88 -4.09
CA PRO A 49 -5.85 -9.93 -5.19
C PRO A 49 -7.24 -9.92 -5.84
N GLU A 50 -7.95 -11.05 -5.85
CA GLU A 50 -9.31 -11.13 -6.42
C GLU A 50 -10.33 -10.25 -5.67
N LEU A 51 -10.09 -9.99 -4.38
CA LEU A 51 -10.98 -9.19 -3.53
C LEU A 51 -10.86 -7.68 -3.81
N LEU A 52 -9.76 -7.21 -4.39
CA LEU A 52 -9.53 -5.78 -4.67
C LEU A 52 -10.62 -5.14 -5.55
N ALA A 53 -11.26 -5.91 -6.41
CA ALA A 53 -12.32 -5.44 -7.31
C ALA A 53 -13.74 -5.82 -6.84
N ALA A 54 -13.86 -6.86 -6.02
CA ALA A 54 -15.15 -7.35 -5.55
C ALA A 54 -15.57 -6.71 -4.23
N ALA A 55 -14.77 -6.91 -3.18
CA ALA A 55 -15.03 -6.44 -1.83
C ALA A 55 -13.69 -6.42 -1.07
N PRO A 56 -12.94 -5.30 -1.09
CA PRO A 56 -11.66 -5.21 -0.38
C PRO A 56 -11.89 -5.39 1.12
N ASP A 57 -11.27 -6.42 1.69
CA ASP A 57 -11.52 -6.88 3.07
C ASP A 57 -10.57 -6.26 4.10
N LEU A 58 -9.52 -5.55 3.66
CA LEU A 58 -8.55 -4.93 4.56
C LEU A 58 -8.68 -3.42 4.62
N TRP A 59 -8.94 -2.76 3.49
CA TRP A 59 -9.07 -1.31 3.46
C TRP A 59 -9.78 -0.80 2.21
N ASP A 60 -10.66 0.17 2.39
CA ASP A 60 -11.09 1.08 1.33
C ASP A 60 -11.14 2.48 1.95
N THR A 61 -10.32 3.41 1.45
CA THR A 61 -10.32 4.78 1.97
C THR A 61 -11.55 5.58 1.56
N GLY A 62 -12.30 5.10 0.56
CA GLY A 62 -13.15 5.97 -0.25
C GLY A 62 -12.32 7.06 -0.91
N ARG A 63 -12.99 8.15 -1.30
CA ARG A 63 -12.31 9.34 -1.84
C ARG A 63 -11.76 10.19 -0.71
N VAL A 64 -10.43 10.31 -0.63
CA VAL A 64 -9.73 11.20 0.30
C VAL A 64 -9.25 12.43 -0.46
N VAL A 65 -9.68 13.63 -0.03
CA VAL A 65 -9.26 14.91 -0.63
C VAL A 65 -7.86 15.29 -0.15
N GLY A 66 -7.01 15.74 -1.07
CA GLY A 66 -5.61 16.05 -0.81
C GLY A 66 -4.70 14.84 -0.87
N GLY A 67 -3.51 14.97 -0.28
CA GLY A 67 -2.43 13.99 -0.36
C GLY A 67 -1.60 14.14 -1.62
N ASP A 68 -0.27 14.14 -1.47
CA ASP A 68 0.68 14.16 -2.57
C ASP A 68 1.02 12.74 -3.07
N GLY A 69 0.36 11.72 -2.50
CA GLY A 69 0.56 10.31 -2.82
C GLY A 69 1.88 9.75 -2.29
N THR A 70 2.48 10.41 -1.31
CA THR A 70 3.72 9.96 -0.67
C THR A 70 3.49 9.71 0.80
N GLY A 71 3.94 8.56 1.30
CA GLY A 71 4.02 8.31 2.73
C GLY A 71 2.66 8.14 3.41
N ILE A 72 1.62 7.74 2.68
CA ILE A 72 0.26 7.61 3.21
C ILE A 72 0.24 6.44 4.20
N PRO A 73 0.07 6.70 5.51
CA PRO A 73 0.11 5.63 6.51
C PRO A 73 -1.07 4.68 6.31
N TRP A 74 -0.82 3.40 6.56
CA TRP A 74 -1.88 2.39 6.60
C TRP A 74 -2.99 2.82 7.57
N GLY A 75 -4.22 2.87 7.08
CA GLY A 75 -5.42 3.22 7.86
C GLY A 75 -6.51 2.16 7.80
N GLY A 76 -6.17 0.94 7.37
CA GLY A 76 -7.10 -0.18 7.24
C GLY A 76 -7.19 -1.03 8.50
N ALA A 77 -7.72 -2.23 8.34
CA ALA A 77 -7.75 -3.25 9.39
C ALA A 77 -6.35 -3.50 9.97
N ALA A 78 -6.28 -3.86 11.26
CA ALA A 78 -5.03 -4.13 11.94
C ALA A 78 -4.24 -5.23 11.22
N LEU A 79 -2.96 -4.95 10.95
CA LEU A 79 -2.06 -5.89 10.29
C LEU A 79 -1.52 -6.89 11.31
N THR A 80 -1.40 -8.14 10.88
CA THR A 80 -0.90 -9.26 11.71
C THR A 80 0.37 -9.82 11.10
N SER A 81 1.18 -10.49 11.92
CA SER A 81 2.42 -11.13 11.48
C SER A 81 2.19 -12.10 10.32
N ARG A 82 3.14 -12.15 9.38
CA ARG A 82 3.11 -13.01 8.17
C ARG A 82 1.95 -12.71 7.20
N ARG A 83 1.18 -11.64 7.43
CA ARG A 83 0.08 -11.22 6.54
C ARG A 83 0.66 -10.67 5.25
N ARG A 84 0.33 -11.29 4.13
CA ARG A 84 0.43 -10.66 2.81
C ARG A 84 -0.79 -9.80 2.53
N VAL A 85 -0.55 -8.62 1.99
CA VAL A 85 -1.54 -7.60 1.62
C VAL A 85 -1.33 -7.24 0.15
N PHE A 86 -2.43 -7.16 -0.60
CA PHE A 86 -2.47 -6.63 -1.95
C PHE A 86 -3.16 -5.27 -1.91
N TRP A 87 -2.70 -4.30 -2.68
CA TRP A 87 -3.32 -2.99 -2.72
C TRP A 87 -3.14 -2.33 -4.08
N ARG A 88 -4.02 -1.37 -4.38
CA ARG A 88 -3.95 -0.52 -5.57
C ARG A 88 -4.55 0.84 -5.26
N VAL A 89 -4.25 1.81 -6.11
CA VAL A 89 -4.66 3.20 -5.91
C VAL A 89 -5.16 3.80 -7.22
N ARG A 90 -6.14 4.70 -7.13
CA ARG A 90 -6.56 5.60 -8.21
C ARG A 90 -6.67 7.02 -7.67
N VAL A 91 -6.61 8.01 -8.54
CA VAL A 91 -6.62 9.42 -8.13
C VAL A 91 -7.59 10.23 -8.95
N TRP A 92 -7.94 11.41 -8.43
CA TRP A 92 -8.60 12.47 -9.18
C TRP A 92 -7.59 13.53 -9.57
N ASP A 93 -7.61 14.01 -10.82
CA ASP A 93 -6.78 15.13 -11.26
C ASP A 93 -7.37 16.50 -10.90
N ALA A 94 -6.70 17.58 -11.34
CA ALA A 94 -7.17 18.96 -11.15
C ALA A 94 -8.49 19.28 -11.87
N GLY A 95 -8.83 18.54 -12.93
CA GLY A 95 -10.11 18.62 -13.63
C GLY A 95 -11.18 17.72 -13.05
N ASN A 96 -10.93 17.10 -11.88
CA ASN A 96 -11.82 16.13 -11.25
C ASN A 96 -12.05 14.86 -12.11
N HIS A 97 -11.14 14.55 -13.04
CA HIS A 97 -11.16 13.30 -13.78
C HIS A 97 -10.56 12.18 -12.94
N LEU A 98 -11.23 11.04 -12.90
CA LEU A 98 -10.78 9.85 -12.20
C LEU A 98 -9.83 9.05 -13.10
N SER A 99 -8.68 8.65 -12.56
CA SER A 99 -7.75 7.76 -13.24
C SER A 99 -8.24 6.31 -13.25
N ASP A 100 -7.67 5.50 -14.14
CA ASP A 100 -7.66 4.05 -13.95
C ASP A 100 -6.93 3.69 -12.65
N TRP A 101 -7.16 2.47 -12.17
CA TRP A 101 -6.38 1.90 -11.08
C TRP A 101 -4.92 1.72 -11.49
N SER A 102 -4.01 1.85 -10.51
CA SER A 102 -2.62 1.40 -10.65
C SER A 102 -2.56 -0.10 -10.90
N GLU A 103 -1.38 -0.57 -11.31
CA GLU A 103 -1.01 -1.98 -11.11
C GLU A 103 -1.19 -2.36 -9.63
N THR A 104 -1.58 -3.62 -9.39
CA THR A 104 -1.67 -4.16 -8.03
C THR A 104 -0.27 -4.32 -7.47
N ALA A 105 -0.01 -3.68 -6.33
CA ALA A 105 1.18 -3.90 -5.53
C ALA A 105 0.86 -4.81 -4.34
N SER A 106 1.90 -5.32 -3.69
CA SER A 106 1.76 -6.06 -2.44
C SER A 106 2.82 -5.69 -1.41
N PHE A 107 2.61 -6.11 -0.18
CA PHE A 107 3.66 -6.20 0.84
C PHE A 107 3.34 -7.36 1.78
N GLU A 108 4.34 -7.82 2.53
CA GLU A 108 4.16 -8.86 3.53
C GLU A 108 4.75 -8.45 4.88
N MET A 109 3.96 -8.63 5.93
CA MET A 109 4.38 -8.38 7.30
C MET A 109 5.35 -9.46 7.77
N GLY A 110 6.37 -9.03 8.51
CA GLY A 110 7.27 -9.93 9.21
C GLY A 110 6.64 -10.50 10.48
N LEU A 111 7.46 -10.64 11.51
CA LEU A 111 7.01 -10.93 12.87
C LEU A 111 6.93 -9.61 13.62
N LEU A 112 5.73 -9.22 14.04
CA LEU A 112 5.46 -7.92 14.65
C LEU A 112 5.65 -7.93 16.16
N GLU A 113 5.44 -9.09 16.80
CA GLU A 113 5.58 -9.26 18.23
C GLU A 113 6.65 -10.28 18.56
N THR A 114 7.34 -10.09 19.70
CA THR A 114 8.35 -11.06 20.18
C THR A 114 7.76 -12.46 20.33
N GLY A 115 6.49 -12.58 20.72
CA GLY A 115 5.77 -13.84 20.87
C GLY A 115 5.57 -14.62 19.57
N ASP A 116 5.68 -13.97 18.40
CA ASP A 116 5.64 -14.65 17.12
C ASP A 116 6.91 -15.46 16.82
N TRP A 117 8.01 -15.16 17.52
CA TRP A 117 9.27 -15.86 17.38
C TRP A 117 9.29 -17.10 18.28
N GLN A 118 9.23 -18.28 17.67
CA GLN A 118 9.20 -19.56 18.38
C GLN A 118 10.57 -20.26 18.42
N ALA A 119 11.58 -19.71 17.75
CA ALA A 119 12.92 -20.27 17.72
C ALA A 119 13.69 -19.97 19.01
N ARG A 120 14.88 -20.55 19.13
CA ARG A 120 15.84 -20.22 20.19
C ARG A 120 17.19 -19.90 19.57
N TRP A 121 17.90 -18.95 20.15
CA TRP A 121 19.29 -18.69 19.78
C TRP A 121 20.15 -19.93 20.06
N ILE A 122 20.96 -20.34 19.10
CA ILE A 122 21.90 -21.45 19.22
C ILE A 122 23.32 -20.93 19.00
N GLY A 123 24.31 -21.55 19.66
CA GLY A 123 25.71 -21.17 19.56
C GLY A 123 26.64 -22.38 19.58
N ARG A 124 27.82 -22.25 18.98
CA ARG A 124 28.87 -23.27 19.08
C ARG A 124 29.38 -23.33 20.52
N LYS A 125 29.65 -24.54 21.02
CA LYS A 125 30.36 -24.71 22.30
C LYS A 125 31.78 -24.14 22.18
N ALA A 126 32.25 -23.49 23.25
CA ALA A 126 33.64 -23.03 23.38
C ALA A 126 34.63 -24.19 23.19
#